data_AF-A0A356CJK0-F1
#
_entry.id   AF-A0A356CJK0-F1
#
_cell.length_a   1.000
_cell.length_b   1.000
_cell.length_c   1.000
_cell.angle_alpha   90.00
_cell.angle_beta   90.00
_cell.angle_gamma   90.00
#
_symmetry.space_group_name_H-M   'P 1'
#
loop_
_entity.id
_entity.type
_entity.pdbx_description
1 polymer ?
#
loop_
_entity_poly.entity_id
_entity_poly.type
_entity_poly.pdbx_seq_one_letter_code
_entity_poly.pdbx_strand_id
1 'polypeptide(L)'
;MEAYYRENFLSALEKGSGIKQDLLEFFPKDLSTRYLQNHYIARNEWPEGEKNNLMRAPADDSDYGDVHTRFHTIFKDYQKRFGYYDIFLIDYESGDILYSVFKEVDFATNLRTGAFRNSNLALAYRNAKELDSKNTVAFIDFDYYTPSYGAPAAFFATQVYSEAVPQGVVVFQLPVDRLNTIMTDNYLWRESGLGETGETYLVGDDFLMRSVSRFLVEDRTAYLEALRG
;
A
#
# COMPACT_ATOMS: atom_id res chain seq x y z
N MET A 1 16.11 14.20 1.46
CA MET A 1 15.54 12.96 2.04
C MET A 1 15.04 13.16 3.47
N GLU A 2 15.84 13.60 4.45
CA GLU A 2 15.33 13.89 5.82
C GLU A 2 14.18 14.90 5.85
N ALA A 3 14.29 16.00 5.08
CA ALA A 3 13.23 16.99 4.95
C ALA A 3 11.92 16.34 4.48
N TYR A 4 11.97 15.49 3.45
CA TYR A 4 10.79 14.74 2.97
C TYR A 4 10.17 13.86 4.06
N TYR A 5 10.97 13.15 4.85
CA TYR A 5 10.45 12.36 5.96
C TYR A 5 9.74 13.25 6.99
N ARG A 6 10.35 14.37 7.39
CA ARG A 6 9.76 15.26 8.41
C ARG A 6 8.51 15.99 7.91
N GLU A 7 8.61 16.59 6.74
CA GLU A 7 7.65 17.56 6.21
C GLU A 7 6.49 16.90 5.45
N ASN A 8 6.74 15.74 4.83
CA ASN A 8 5.72 15.02 4.06
C ASN A 8 5.23 13.79 4.82
N PHE A 9 6.12 12.82 5.09
CA PHE A 9 5.71 11.53 5.63
C PHE A 9 5.20 11.59 7.08
N LEU A 10 6.08 11.99 8.00
CA LEU A 10 5.77 12.04 9.43
C LEU A 10 4.70 13.08 9.72
N SER A 11 4.75 14.26 9.10
CA SER A 11 3.71 15.27 9.29
C SER A 11 2.31 14.78 8.91
N ALA A 12 2.17 14.06 7.79
CA ALA A 12 0.90 13.48 7.39
C ALA A 12 0.46 12.33 8.31
N LEU A 13 1.39 11.47 8.73
CA LEU A 13 1.13 10.38 9.68
C LEU A 13 0.70 10.89 11.06
N GLU A 14 1.35 11.94 11.57
CA GLU A 14 1.02 12.63 12.83
C GLU A 14 -0.37 13.28 12.75
N LYS A 15 -0.69 13.91 11.61
CA LYS A 15 -2.01 14.52 11.38
C LYS A 15 -3.14 13.48 11.41
N GLY A 16 -2.90 12.28 10.85
CA GLY A 16 -3.88 11.20 10.83
C GLY A 16 -4.02 10.47 12.16
N SER A 17 -2.91 10.19 12.85
CA SER A 17 -2.88 9.41 14.09
C SER A 17 -3.07 10.24 15.36
N GLY A 18 -2.76 11.55 15.33
CA GLY A 18 -2.64 12.39 16.53
C GLY A 18 -1.43 12.06 17.40
N ILE A 19 -0.56 11.14 16.96
CA ILE A 19 0.61 10.66 17.69
C ILE A 19 1.85 11.22 17.04
N LYS A 20 2.70 11.89 17.83
CA LYS A 20 4.01 12.39 17.38
C LYS A 20 4.94 11.22 17.03
N GLN A 21 5.60 11.30 15.89
CA GLN A 21 6.44 10.23 15.35
C GLN A 21 7.92 10.57 15.52
N ASP A 22 8.76 9.54 15.73
CA ASP A 22 10.21 9.71 15.80
C ASP A 22 10.84 9.49 14.41
N LEU A 23 11.62 10.47 13.94
CA LEU A 23 12.36 10.31 12.69
C LEU A 23 13.31 9.11 12.74
N LEU A 24 13.96 8.86 13.88
CA LEU A 24 14.96 7.78 13.99
C LEU A 24 14.34 6.38 13.87
N GLU A 25 13.03 6.26 14.11
CA GLU A 25 12.29 5.02 13.93
C GLU A 25 12.08 4.70 12.45
N PHE A 26 11.68 5.69 11.65
CA PHE A 26 11.30 5.50 10.25
C PHE A 26 12.41 5.76 9.24
N PHE A 27 13.40 6.59 9.59
CA PHE A 27 14.40 7.02 8.64
C PHE A 27 15.35 5.86 8.26
N PRO A 28 15.51 5.55 6.96
CA PRO A 28 16.32 4.41 6.53
C PRO A 28 17.78 4.58 6.92
N LYS A 29 18.35 3.52 7.51
CA LYS A 29 19.78 3.47 7.87
C LYS A 29 20.65 2.99 6.70
N ASP A 30 20.12 2.12 5.86
CA ASP A 30 20.83 1.56 4.72
C ASP A 30 21.05 2.60 3.61
N LEU A 31 22.26 2.67 3.06
CA LEU A 31 22.61 3.67 2.05
C LEU A 31 21.89 3.44 0.72
N SER A 32 21.64 2.17 0.35
CA SER A 32 20.94 1.82 -0.89
C SER A 32 19.47 2.21 -0.81
N THR A 33 18.81 1.95 0.32
CA THR A 33 17.45 2.44 0.57
C THR A 33 17.40 3.97 0.48
N ARG A 34 18.35 4.67 1.12
CA ARG A 34 18.40 6.14 1.10
C ARG A 34 18.63 6.67 -0.32
N TYR A 35 19.47 6.01 -1.11
CA TYR A 35 19.71 6.36 -2.50
C TYR A 35 18.41 6.22 -3.31
N LEU A 36 17.81 5.03 -3.33
CA LEU A 36 16.62 4.75 -4.13
C LEU A 36 15.42 5.62 -3.70
N GLN A 37 15.14 5.75 -2.41
CA GLN A 37 14.06 6.64 -1.96
C GLN A 37 14.34 8.10 -2.26
N ASN A 38 15.60 8.55 -2.19
CA ASN A 38 15.92 9.92 -2.58
C ASN A 38 15.63 10.17 -4.07
N HIS A 39 15.97 9.21 -4.96
CA HIS A 39 15.76 9.34 -6.40
C HIS A 39 14.30 9.17 -6.84
N TYR A 40 13.56 8.23 -6.25
CA TYR A 40 12.21 7.86 -6.70
C TYR A 40 11.07 8.43 -5.84
N ILE A 41 11.38 8.97 -4.64
CA ILE A 41 10.40 9.55 -3.74
C ILE A 41 10.72 11.02 -3.46
N ALA A 42 11.83 11.30 -2.77
CA ALA A 42 12.08 12.64 -2.22
C ALA A 42 12.41 13.71 -3.29
N ARG A 43 13.05 13.31 -4.39
CA ARG A 43 13.36 14.19 -5.54
C ARG A 43 12.42 13.96 -6.72
N ASN A 44 11.37 13.16 -6.53
CA ASN A 44 10.37 12.95 -7.55
C ASN A 44 9.52 14.22 -7.67
N GLU A 45 9.47 14.80 -8.88
CA GLU A 45 8.74 16.05 -9.13
C GLU A 45 7.22 15.83 -9.27
N TRP A 46 6.80 14.57 -9.44
CA TRP A 46 5.38 14.22 -9.39
C TRP A 46 4.85 14.40 -7.96
N PRO A 47 3.61 14.89 -7.80
CA PRO A 47 3.01 15.10 -6.50
C PRO A 47 2.81 13.79 -5.73
N GLU A 48 2.51 13.91 -4.44
CA GLU A 48 2.15 12.76 -3.61
C GLU A 48 0.97 12.01 -4.22
N GLY A 49 1.06 10.68 -4.25
CA GLY A 49 0.09 9.82 -4.93
C GLY A 49 0.25 9.68 -6.44
N GLU A 50 1.21 10.37 -7.06
CA GLU A 50 1.49 10.29 -8.50
C GLU A 50 2.95 9.93 -8.82
N LYS A 51 3.72 9.51 -7.81
CA LYS A 51 5.15 9.20 -7.97
C LYS A 51 5.43 8.08 -8.96
N ASN A 52 4.48 7.17 -9.16
CA ASN A 52 4.46 6.14 -10.20
C ASN A 52 4.41 6.68 -11.64
N ASN A 53 4.39 8.01 -11.85
CA ASN A 53 4.57 8.61 -13.15
C ASN A 53 6.04 8.84 -13.53
N LEU A 54 6.99 8.69 -12.58
CA LEU A 54 8.40 8.82 -12.84
C LEU A 54 8.97 7.57 -13.53
N MET A 55 9.16 7.64 -14.85
CA MET A 55 9.71 6.51 -15.62
C MET A 55 11.18 6.21 -15.28
N ARG A 56 11.98 7.26 -15.11
CA ARG A 56 13.39 7.19 -14.74
C ARG A 56 13.77 8.43 -13.92
N ALA A 57 14.44 8.24 -12.79
CA ALA A 57 15.03 9.35 -12.06
C ALA A 57 16.24 9.92 -12.84
N PRO A 58 16.27 11.21 -13.21
CA PRO A 58 17.32 11.75 -14.09
C PRO A 58 18.76 11.64 -13.55
N ALA A 59 18.89 11.63 -12.22
CA ALA A 59 20.18 11.53 -11.54
C ALA A 59 20.51 10.11 -11.05
N ASP A 60 19.68 9.11 -11.40
CA ASP A 60 19.96 7.70 -11.10
C ASP A 60 20.75 7.06 -12.25
N ASP A 61 22.02 6.80 -11.97
CA ASP A 61 23.01 6.17 -12.84
C ASP A 61 23.27 4.70 -12.49
N SER A 62 22.47 4.12 -11.59
CA SER A 62 22.61 2.73 -11.16
C SER A 62 21.92 1.75 -12.12
N ASP A 63 22.32 0.48 -12.04
CA ASP A 63 21.66 -0.64 -12.74
C ASP A 63 20.15 -0.74 -12.38
N TYR A 64 19.77 -0.28 -11.18
CA TYR A 64 18.37 -0.22 -10.79
C TYR A 64 17.56 0.66 -11.73
N GLY A 65 18.07 1.84 -12.09
CA GLY A 65 17.37 2.78 -12.97
C GLY A 65 17.11 2.19 -14.35
N ASP A 66 18.03 1.39 -14.87
CA ASP A 66 17.89 0.71 -16.16
C ASP A 66 16.80 -0.38 -16.11
N VAL A 67 16.83 -1.22 -15.08
CA VAL A 67 15.82 -2.26 -14.85
C VAL A 67 14.45 -1.64 -14.57
N HIS A 68 14.39 -0.60 -13.75
CA HIS A 68 13.17 0.15 -13.47
C HIS A 68 12.55 0.67 -14.77
N THR A 69 13.32 1.38 -15.59
CA THR A 69 12.85 1.95 -16.86
C THR A 69 12.25 0.87 -17.77
N ARG A 70 12.88 -0.32 -17.81
CA ARG A 70 12.43 -1.44 -18.65
C ARG A 70 11.09 -2.03 -18.21
N PHE A 71 10.85 -2.18 -16.91
CA PHE A 71 9.69 -2.92 -16.39
C PHE A 71 8.58 -2.04 -15.82
N HIS A 72 8.87 -0.80 -15.44
CA HIS A 72 7.93 0.07 -14.73
C HIS A 72 6.64 0.30 -15.53
N THR A 73 6.72 0.50 -16.85
CA THR A 73 5.53 0.65 -17.71
C THR A 73 4.58 -0.53 -17.59
N ILE A 74 5.11 -1.76 -17.60
CA ILE A 74 4.29 -2.98 -17.56
C ILE A 74 3.56 -3.08 -16.22
N PHE A 75 4.27 -2.89 -15.11
CA PHE A 75 3.67 -2.96 -13.77
C PHE A 75 2.68 -1.82 -13.53
N LYS A 76 2.99 -0.61 -13.97
CA LYS A 76 2.07 0.53 -13.91
C LYS A 76 0.79 0.29 -14.70
N ASP A 77 0.91 -0.25 -15.91
CA ASP A 77 -0.26 -0.59 -16.74
C ASP A 77 -1.10 -1.69 -16.09
N TYR A 78 -0.46 -2.71 -15.49
CA TYR A 78 -1.15 -3.76 -14.75
C TYR A 78 -1.89 -3.19 -13.53
N GLN A 79 -1.19 -2.38 -12.72
CA GLN A 79 -1.74 -1.68 -11.56
C GLN A 79 -2.99 -0.87 -11.96
N LYS A 80 -2.89 -0.07 -13.03
CA LYS A 80 -4.00 0.75 -13.53
C LYS A 80 -5.18 -0.07 -14.05
N ARG A 81 -4.92 -1.12 -14.86
CA ARG A 81 -5.97 -1.95 -15.48
C ARG A 81 -6.81 -2.68 -14.44
N PHE A 82 -6.15 -3.38 -13.53
CA PHE A 82 -6.83 -4.12 -12.45
C PHE A 82 -7.23 -3.21 -11.29
N GLY A 83 -6.69 -1.99 -11.27
CA GLY A 83 -6.99 -0.96 -10.29
C GLY A 83 -6.41 -1.25 -8.93
N TYR A 84 -5.30 -1.99 -8.82
CA TYR A 84 -4.62 -2.17 -7.53
C TYR A 84 -4.07 -0.84 -7.00
N TYR A 85 -3.94 -0.73 -5.68
CA TYR A 85 -3.30 0.46 -5.10
C TYR A 85 -1.80 0.43 -5.40
N ASP A 86 -1.14 -0.68 -5.07
CA ASP A 86 0.28 -0.90 -5.35
C ASP A 86 0.57 -2.38 -5.69
N ILE A 87 1.71 -2.60 -6.33
CA ILE A 87 2.28 -3.92 -6.65
C ILE A 87 3.73 -3.93 -6.19
N PHE A 88 4.06 -4.88 -5.33
CA PHE A 88 5.39 -5.06 -4.77
C PHE A 88 6.08 -6.28 -5.37
N LEU A 89 7.38 -6.16 -5.63
CA LEU A 89 8.27 -7.31 -5.82
C LEU A 89 9.25 -7.34 -4.65
N ILE A 90 9.27 -8.47 -3.95
CA ILE A 90 10.06 -8.66 -2.74
C ILE A 90 11.00 -9.83 -2.97
N ASP A 91 12.27 -9.66 -2.58
CA ASP A 91 13.25 -10.75 -2.61
C ASP A 91 12.82 -11.90 -1.68
N TYR A 92 12.94 -13.14 -2.16
CA TYR A 92 12.43 -14.29 -1.43
C TYR A 92 13.16 -14.54 -0.12
N GLU A 93 14.47 -14.31 -0.04
CA GLU A 93 15.26 -14.64 1.15
C GLU A 93 15.45 -13.44 2.04
N SER A 94 15.94 -12.33 1.50
CA SER A 94 16.24 -11.13 2.29
C SER A 94 14.97 -10.43 2.77
N GLY A 95 13.87 -10.51 2.02
CA GLY A 95 12.67 -9.73 2.26
C GLY A 95 12.82 -8.26 1.91
N ASP A 96 13.82 -7.89 1.10
CA ASP A 96 13.95 -6.54 0.56
C ASP A 96 12.83 -6.25 -0.43
N ILE A 97 12.19 -5.09 -0.32
CA ILE A 97 11.25 -4.58 -1.30
C ILE A 97 12.05 -4.06 -2.48
N LEU A 98 12.30 -4.92 -3.46
CA LEU A 98 13.04 -4.60 -4.67
C LEU A 98 12.29 -3.57 -5.53
N TYR A 99 10.95 -3.60 -5.49
CA TYR A 99 10.13 -2.73 -6.30
C TYR A 99 8.75 -2.51 -5.68
N SER A 100 8.23 -1.29 -5.86
CA SER A 100 6.82 -0.88 -5.66
C SER A 100 6.42 -0.03 -6.87
N VAL A 101 5.16 -0.05 -7.30
CA VAL A 101 4.67 0.85 -8.34
C VAL A 101 4.46 2.25 -7.78
N PHE A 102 3.74 2.37 -6.66
CA PHE A 102 3.24 3.63 -6.11
C PHE A 102 4.33 4.49 -5.46
N LYS A 103 5.41 3.86 -4.97
CA LYS A 103 6.59 4.47 -4.33
C LYS A 103 6.28 5.23 -3.03
N GLU A 104 5.94 4.47 -1.98
CA GLU A 104 5.85 4.97 -0.60
C GLU A 104 7.13 4.68 0.19
N VAL A 105 7.18 5.10 1.46
CA VAL A 105 8.39 5.05 2.30
C VAL A 105 8.87 3.64 2.64
N ASP A 106 8.11 2.60 2.32
CA ASP A 106 8.49 1.20 2.45
C ASP A 106 9.30 0.71 1.23
N PHE A 107 9.20 1.38 0.07
CA PHE A 107 10.01 1.05 -1.10
C PHE A 107 11.50 1.02 -0.77
N ALA A 108 12.21 -0.02 -1.24
CA ALA A 108 13.62 -0.28 -0.98
C ALA A 108 13.97 -0.54 0.49
N THR A 109 12.99 -0.75 1.37
CA THR A 109 13.22 -1.20 2.76
C THR A 109 13.15 -2.72 2.85
N ASN A 110 13.32 -3.26 4.07
CA ASN A 110 13.36 -4.68 4.33
C ASN A 110 12.18 -5.11 5.23
N LEU A 111 11.48 -6.19 4.89
CA LEU A 111 10.30 -6.67 5.64
C LEU A 111 10.64 -7.63 6.79
N ARG A 112 11.91 -8.03 6.92
CA ARG A 112 12.40 -8.82 8.07
C ARG A 112 12.97 -7.92 9.18
N THR A 113 13.34 -6.69 8.86
CA THR A 113 14.04 -5.76 9.77
C THR A 113 13.50 -4.32 9.62
N GLY A 114 14.02 -3.36 10.39
CA GLY A 114 13.63 -1.96 10.24
C GLY A 114 12.19 -1.63 10.66
N ALA A 115 11.71 -0.47 10.25
CA ALA A 115 10.45 0.13 10.72
C ALA A 115 9.21 -0.69 10.35
N PHE A 116 9.20 -1.32 9.17
CA PHE A 116 8.00 -1.92 8.58
C PHE A 116 7.90 -3.44 8.74
N ARG A 117 8.81 -4.08 9.50
CA ARG A 117 8.85 -5.55 9.72
C ARG A 117 7.59 -6.17 10.33
N ASN A 118 6.81 -5.35 11.03
CA ASN A 118 5.57 -5.77 11.70
C ASN A 118 4.31 -5.34 10.93
N SER A 119 4.46 -4.78 9.73
CA SER A 119 3.31 -4.42 8.89
C SER A 119 2.56 -5.65 8.39
N ASN A 120 1.31 -5.45 8.00
CA ASN A 120 0.52 -6.41 7.22
C ASN A 120 1.17 -6.75 5.86
N LEU A 121 1.94 -5.87 5.23
CA LEU A 121 2.78 -6.23 4.07
C LEU A 121 3.87 -7.25 4.45
N ALA A 122 4.55 -7.06 5.58
CA ALA A 122 5.54 -8.01 6.07
C ALA A 122 4.91 -9.37 6.44
N LEU A 123 3.68 -9.35 6.95
CA LEU A 123 2.90 -10.56 7.19
C LEU A 123 2.53 -11.26 5.87
N ALA A 124 2.10 -10.51 4.85
CA ALA A 124 1.78 -11.05 3.54
C ALA A 124 2.99 -11.74 2.91
N TYR A 125 4.16 -11.13 2.99
CA TYR A 125 5.44 -11.72 2.58
C TYR A 125 5.73 -13.04 3.31
N ARG A 126 5.64 -13.06 4.66
CA ARG A 126 5.89 -14.28 5.44
C ARG A 126 4.92 -15.39 5.10
N ASN A 127 3.62 -15.10 5.06
CA ASN A 127 2.58 -16.08 4.76
C ASN A 127 2.73 -16.63 3.32
N ALA A 128 3.14 -15.79 2.36
CA ALA A 128 3.42 -16.24 1.01
C ALA A 128 4.60 -17.23 0.95
N LYS A 129 5.63 -17.07 1.79
CA LYS A 129 6.75 -18.02 1.86
C LYS A 129 6.34 -19.40 2.40
N GLU A 130 5.29 -19.44 3.22
CA GLU A 130 4.76 -20.66 3.82
C GLU A 130 3.76 -21.39 2.93
N LEU A 131 3.49 -20.88 1.72
CA LEU A 131 2.58 -21.54 0.78
C LEU A 131 3.19 -22.83 0.23
N ASP A 132 2.42 -23.92 0.33
CA ASP A 132 2.83 -25.26 -0.13
C ASP A 132 2.70 -25.46 -1.65
N SER A 133 2.15 -24.49 -2.39
CA SER A 133 1.79 -24.65 -3.79
C SER A 133 1.93 -23.36 -4.60
N LYS A 134 2.28 -23.50 -5.88
CA LYS A 134 2.37 -22.39 -6.84
C LYS A 134 1.02 -21.76 -7.18
N ASN A 135 -0.09 -22.42 -6.86
CA ASN A 135 -1.44 -21.99 -7.21
C ASN A 135 -2.24 -21.45 -6.01
N THR A 136 -1.58 -21.22 -4.87
CA THR A 136 -2.21 -20.62 -3.71
C THR A 136 -1.77 -19.16 -3.55
N VAL A 137 -2.63 -18.39 -2.90
CA VAL A 137 -2.42 -16.98 -2.61
C VAL A 137 -2.67 -16.80 -1.13
N ALA A 138 -1.75 -16.14 -0.44
CA ALA A 138 -1.96 -15.65 0.91
C ALA A 138 -2.79 -14.37 0.84
N PHE A 139 -3.85 -14.29 1.65
CA PHE A 139 -4.62 -13.08 1.85
C PHE A 139 -4.39 -12.55 3.26
N ILE A 140 -4.05 -11.27 3.37
CA ILE A 140 -4.01 -10.53 4.62
C ILE A 140 -5.10 -9.47 4.56
N ASP A 141 -6.02 -9.54 5.51
CA ASP A 141 -7.13 -8.59 5.63
C ASP A 141 -6.64 -7.19 6.01
N PHE A 142 -7.56 -6.23 6.01
CA PHE A 142 -7.29 -4.83 6.29
C PHE A 142 -6.72 -4.61 7.68
N ASP A 143 -5.60 -3.90 7.72
CA ASP A 143 -5.02 -3.34 8.94
C ASP A 143 -4.40 -1.97 8.63
N TYR A 144 -4.13 -1.20 9.68
CA TYR A 144 -3.44 0.08 9.59
C TYR A 144 -2.08 -0.09 8.91
N TYR A 145 -1.87 0.64 7.83
CA TYR A 145 -0.64 0.54 7.06
C TYR A 145 0.12 1.85 7.06
N THR A 146 1.13 1.91 7.93
CA THR A 146 1.92 3.11 8.20
C THR A 146 2.56 3.74 6.96
N PRO A 147 3.11 2.99 5.97
CA PRO A 147 3.65 3.56 4.74
C PRO A 147 2.63 4.40 3.95
N SER A 148 1.38 3.96 3.88
CA SER A 148 0.26 4.71 3.28
C SER A 148 -0.40 5.68 4.29
N TYR A 149 0.40 6.32 5.14
CA TYR A 149 -0.04 7.30 6.14
C TYR A 149 -1.06 6.77 7.15
N GLY A 150 -1.15 5.45 7.29
CA GLY A 150 -2.12 4.80 8.15
C GLY A 150 -3.47 4.47 7.52
N ALA A 151 -3.61 4.66 6.21
CA ALA A 151 -4.78 4.16 5.51
C ALA A 151 -4.86 2.62 5.69
N PRO A 152 -6.06 2.04 5.88
CA PRO A 152 -6.21 0.60 5.91
C PRO A 152 -5.76 -0.03 4.60
N ALA A 153 -4.96 -1.09 4.67
CA ALA A 153 -4.50 -1.84 3.52
C ALA A 153 -4.72 -3.34 3.73
N ALA A 154 -5.10 -4.03 2.66
CA ALA A 154 -5.16 -5.49 2.60
C ALA A 154 -4.27 -5.95 1.44
N PHE A 155 -3.79 -7.20 1.51
CA PHE A 155 -2.80 -7.69 0.57
C PHE A 155 -3.12 -9.11 0.07
N PHE A 156 -2.89 -9.34 -1.22
CA PHE A 156 -2.71 -10.68 -1.78
C PHE A 156 -1.23 -10.92 -2.06
N ALA A 157 -0.71 -12.07 -1.67
CA ALA A 157 0.70 -12.40 -1.88
C ALA A 157 0.88 -13.82 -2.39
N THR A 158 1.81 -14.01 -3.33
CA THR A 158 2.20 -15.34 -3.81
C THR A 158 3.66 -15.36 -4.25
N GLN A 159 4.25 -16.55 -4.27
CA GLN A 159 5.65 -16.75 -4.64
C GLN A 159 5.85 -16.59 -6.15
N VAL A 160 6.96 -15.98 -6.53
CA VAL A 160 7.46 -15.93 -7.90
C VAL A 160 8.58 -16.96 -8.03
N TYR A 161 8.50 -17.80 -9.05
CA TYR A 161 9.44 -18.89 -9.28
C TYR A 161 10.31 -18.65 -10.52
N SER A 162 11.56 -19.06 -10.43
CA SER A 162 12.37 -19.40 -11.61
C SER A 162 12.50 -20.92 -11.64
N GLU A 163 11.95 -21.53 -12.68
CA GLU A 163 11.78 -22.99 -12.76
C GLU A 163 11.02 -23.55 -11.53
N ALA A 164 11.70 -24.36 -10.71
CA ALA A 164 11.16 -24.95 -9.48
C ALA A 164 11.57 -24.21 -8.21
N VAL A 165 12.40 -23.17 -8.30
CA VAL A 165 12.97 -22.48 -7.13
C VAL A 165 12.25 -21.14 -6.93
N PRO A 166 11.68 -20.87 -5.75
CA PRO A 166 11.12 -19.56 -5.45
C PRO A 166 12.24 -18.52 -5.44
N GLN A 167 12.04 -17.40 -6.14
CA GLN A 167 13.01 -16.30 -6.29
C GLN A 167 12.50 -15.00 -5.67
N GLY A 168 11.18 -14.83 -5.57
CA GLY A 168 10.59 -13.65 -4.94
C GLY A 168 9.19 -13.90 -4.43
N VAL A 169 8.59 -12.84 -3.90
CA VAL A 169 7.17 -12.75 -3.61
C VAL A 169 6.62 -11.55 -4.36
N VAL A 170 5.52 -11.74 -5.06
CA VAL A 170 4.71 -10.64 -5.59
C VAL A 170 3.56 -10.37 -4.64
N VAL A 171 3.34 -9.10 -4.31
CA VAL A 171 2.25 -8.68 -3.42
C VAL A 171 1.43 -7.60 -4.10
N PHE A 172 0.12 -7.72 -4.04
CA PHE A 172 -0.85 -6.74 -4.53
C PHE A 172 -1.58 -6.11 -3.36
N GLN A 173 -1.53 -4.78 -3.26
CA GLN A 173 -2.33 -4.03 -2.30
C GLN A 173 -3.73 -3.77 -2.89
N LEU A 174 -4.76 -4.14 -2.14
CA LEU A 174 -6.15 -4.04 -2.61
C LEU A 174 -6.59 -2.58 -2.72
N PRO A 175 -7.43 -2.25 -3.73
CA PRO A 175 -8.02 -0.92 -3.86
C PRO A 175 -9.26 -0.75 -3.00
N VAL A 176 -9.11 -0.09 -1.85
CA VAL A 176 -10.22 0.25 -0.96
C VAL A 176 -11.30 1.03 -1.71
N ASP A 177 -10.92 1.99 -2.56
CA ASP A 177 -11.89 2.81 -3.30
C ASP A 177 -12.74 2.01 -4.28
N ARG A 178 -12.16 1.03 -4.98
CA ARG A 178 -12.95 0.15 -5.86
C ARG A 178 -13.89 -0.74 -5.06
N LEU A 179 -13.45 -1.25 -3.91
CA LEU A 179 -14.31 -2.03 -3.02
C LEU A 179 -15.48 -1.17 -2.55
N ASN A 180 -15.23 0.04 -2.07
CA ASN A 180 -16.28 1.00 -1.69
C ASN A 180 -17.22 1.31 -2.86
N THR A 181 -16.68 1.56 -4.05
CA THR A 181 -17.48 1.84 -5.24
C THR A 181 -18.45 0.71 -5.55
N ILE A 182 -18.00 -0.55 -5.45
CA ILE A 182 -18.86 -1.72 -5.66
C ILE A 182 -19.90 -1.84 -4.53
N MET A 183 -19.47 -1.74 -3.27
CA MET A 183 -20.34 -1.91 -2.11
C MET A 183 -21.39 -0.81 -1.97
N THR A 184 -21.19 0.35 -2.60
CA THR A 184 -22.10 1.50 -2.54
C THR A 184 -22.83 1.76 -3.86
N ASP A 185 -22.62 0.90 -4.87
CA ASP A 185 -23.04 1.13 -6.26
C ASP A 185 -22.74 2.56 -6.75
N ASN A 186 -21.47 2.98 -6.65
CA ASN A 186 -21.01 4.33 -6.93
C ASN A 186 -21.74 5.42 -6.11
N TYR A 187 -22.09 5.11 -4.86
CA TYR A 187 -22.85 6.00 -3.97
C TYR A 187 -24.28 6.29 -4.45
N LEU A 188 -24.84 5.43 -5.32
CA LEU A 188 -26.18 5.59 -5.90
C LEU A 188 -27.22 4.68 -5.24
N TRP A 189 -27.14 4.48 -3.92
CA TRP A 189 -27.99 3.52 -3.18
C TRP A 189 -29.49 3.64 -3.51
N ARG A 190 -29.98 4.87 -3.68
CA ARG A 190 -31.40 5.14 -3.97
C ARG A 190 -31.77 4.63 -5.36
N GLU A 191 -30.95 4.94 -6.37
CA GLU A 191 -31.12 4.51 -7.75
C GLU A 191 -30.98 2.98 -7.89
N SER A 192 -30.12 2.35 -7.07
CA SER A 192 -29.93 0.90 -7.00
C SER A 192 -31.10 0.15 -6.34
N GLY A 193 -32.12 0.87 -5.85
CA GLY A 193 -33.30 0.27 -5.24
C GLY A 193 -33.19 -0.01 -3.74
N LEU A 194 -32.16 0.51 -3.05
CA LEU A 194 -32.03 0.42 -1.59
C LEU A 194 -32.88 1.47 -0.85
N GLY A 195 -33.59 2.32 -1.58
CA GLY A 195 -34.50 3.32 -1.02
C GLY A 195 -33.77 4.40 -0.22
N GLU A 196 -34.45 5.00 0.75
CA GLU A 196 -33.91 6.13 1.53
C GLU A 196 -32.94 5.70 2.64
N THR A 197 -32.99 4.44 3.09
CA THR A 197 -32.26 4.00 4.30
C THR A 197 -31.50 2.70 4.14
N GLY A 198 -31.68 1.97 3.04
CA GLY A 198 -30.94 0.74 2.80
C GLY A 198 -29.48 1.04 2.47
N GLU A 199 -28.59 0.20 2.99
CA GLU A 199 -27.16 0.22 2.67
C GLU A 199 -26.63 -1.22 2.57
N THR A 200 -25.50 -1.34 1.89
CA THR A 200 -24.69 -2.56 1.84
C THR A 200 -23.29 -2.18 2.26
N TYR A 201 -22.69 -2.98 3.13
CA TYR A 201 -21.32 -2.78 3.57
C TYR A 201 -20.67 -4.12 3.94
N LEU A 202 -19.34 -4.12 3.97
CA LEU A 202 -18.55 -5.28 4.35
C LEU A 202 -17.97 -5.06 5.75
N VAL A 203 -18.01 -6.10 6.58
CA VAL A 203 -17.43 -6.13 7.93
C VAL A 203 -16.51 -7.33 8.03
N GLY A 204 -15.36 -7.16 8.67
CA GLY A 204 -14.47 -8.27 8.99
C GLY A 204 -14.97 -9.11 10.17
N ASP A 205 -14.34 -10.25 10.40
CA ASP A 205 -14.61 -11.10 11.57
C ASP A 205 -14.25 -10.41 12.91
N ASP A 206 -13.48 -9.33 12.84
CA ASP A 206 -13.14 -8.42 13.95
C ASP A 206 -14.23 -7.37 14.25
N PHE A 207 -15.36 -7.43 13.54
CA PHE A 207 -16.46 -6.47 13.60
C PHE A 207 -16.10 -5.04 13.18
N LEU A 208 -14.97 -4.84 12.49
CA LEU A 208 -14.59 -3.54 11.93
C LEU A 208 -14.99 -3.43 10.45
N MET A 209 -15.37 -2.23 10.04
CA MET A 209 -15.83 -1.94 8.67
C MET A 209 -14.70 -2.10 7.65
N ARG A 210 -14.99 -2.77 6.53
CA ARG A 210 -14.11 -2.88 5.34
C ARG A 210 -14.58 -2.03 4.17
N SER A 211 -15.81 -1.54 4.23
CA SER A 211 -16.35 -0.54 3.30
C SER A 211 -17.00 0.60 4.06
N VAL A 212 -17.19 1.72 3.39
CA VAL A 212 -17.85 2.90 3.95
C VAL A 212 -19.35 2.64 4.17
N SER A 213 -19.88 3.13 5.30
CA SER A 213 -21.34 3.18 5.53
C SER A 213 -21.97 4.34 4.75
N ARG A 214 -23.19 4.13 4.26
CA ARG A 214 -24.00 5.17 3.62
C ARG A 214 -24.18 6.38 4.51
N PHE A 215 -24.52 6.17 5.77
CA PHE A 215 -24.83 7.25 6.71
C PHE A 215 -23.61 8.12 7.01
N LEU A 216 -22.41 7.54 7.01
CA LEU A 216 -21.16 8.30 7.12
C LEU A 216 -20.95 9.24 5.92
N VAL A 217 -21.35 8.80 4.72
CA VAL A 217 -21.19 9.57 3.48
C VAL A 217 -22.27 10.65 3.35
N GLU A 218 -23.53 10.31 3.55
CA GLU A 218 -24.66 11.23 3.37
C GLU A 218 -24.78 12.25 4.51
N ASP A 219 -24.54 11.84 5.77
CA ASP A 219 -24.60 12.72 6.93
C ASP A 219 -23.56 12.32 8.00
N ARG A 220 -22.31 12.74 7.74
CA ARG A 220 -21.20 12.52 8.65
C ARG A 220 -21.47 13.04 10.07
N THR A 221 -22.18 14.15 10.22
CA THR A 221 -22.41 14.76 11.54
C THR A 221 -23.33 13.87 12.36
N ALA A 222 -24.50 13.52 11.81
CA ALA A 222 -25.45 12.64 12.47
C ALA A 222 -24.84 11.26 12.76
N TYR A 223 -24.04 10.71 11.83
CA TYR A 223 -23.34 9.46 12.03
C TYR A 223 -22.37 9.51 13.23
N LEU A 224 -21.55 10.56 13.33
CA LEU A 224 -20.61 10.72 14.44
C LEU A 224 -21.32 11.00 15.77
N GLU A 225 -22.47 11.68 15.76
CA GLU A 225 -23.31 11.85 16.95
C GLU A 225 -23.90 10.53 17.42
N ALA A 226 -24.40 9.69 16.51
CA ALA A 226 -24.93 8.37 16.83
C ALA A 226 -23.89 7.44 17.46
N LEU A 227 -22.61 7.59 17.11
CA LEU A 227 -21.51 6.82 17.72
C LEU A 227 -21.12 7.28 19.12
N ARG A 228 -21.53 8.49 19.54
CA ARG A 228 -21.10 9.07 20.83
C ARG A 228 -21.89 8.60 22.04
N GLY A 229 -23.05 7.97 21.85
CA GLY A 229 -23.87 7.38 22.92
C GLY A 229 -24.46 8.40 23.88
#